data_AF-A0A238VHL2-F1
#
_entry.id   AF-A0A238VHL2-F1
#
_cell.length_a   1.000
_cell.length_b   1.000
_cell.length_c   1.000
_cell.angle_alpha   90.00
_cell.angle_beta   90.00
_cell.angle_gamma   90.00
#
_symmetry.space_group_name_H-M   'P 1'
#
loop_
_entity.id
_entity.type
_entity.pdbx_description
1 polymer ?
#
loop_
_entity_poly.entity_id
_entity_poly.type
_entity_poly.pdbx_seq_one_letter_code
_entity_poly.pdbx_strand_id
1 'polypeptide(L)'
;MKVEPKNAPYQLDRIFKIRRINNTIDLSDSFSIVNKKESTANFEAEIYKVTFSTTIQQKIKTFDLFLSGNELICDKEIENLKESLGIVIAGDGSQFEILDYHTDFTIQFDQENSSFLESDEVRNGLVVFNK
;
A
#
# COMPACT_ATOMS: atom_id res chain seq x y z
N MET A 1 -19.58 22.60 -35.17
CA MET A 1 -19.62 21.89 -33.87
C MET A 1 -18.55 20.82 -33.89
N LYS A 2 -17.51 20.93 -33.06
CA LYS A 2 -16.56 19.83 -32.86
C LYS A 2 -17.22 18.85 -31.90
N VAL A 3 -17.41 17.61 -32.35
CA VAL A 3 -17.86 16.51 -31.51
C VAL A 3 -16.65 16.11 -30.67
N GLU A 4 -16.68 16.41 -29.37
CA GLU A 4 -15.68 15.89 -28.43
C GLU A 4 -15.83 14.36 -28.38
N PRO A 5 -14.72 13.60 -28.43
CA PRO A 5 -14.78 12.17 -28.28
C PRO A 5 -15.25 11.84 -26.86
N LYS A 6 -16.47 11.30 -26.73
CA LYS A 6 -16.87 10.57 -25.53
C LYS A 6 -15.94 9.34 -25.41
N ASN A 7 -15.37 9.17 -24.22
CA ASN A 7 -14.50 8.07 -23.80
C ASN A 7 -13.01 8.26 -24.12
N ALA A 8 -12.38 9.25 -23.50
CA ALA A 8 -11.09 8.93 -22.89
C ALA A 8 -11.37 7.82 -21.85
N PRO A 9 -10.57 6.75 -21.75
CA PRO A 9 -10.72 5.82 -20.62
C PRO A 9 -10.74 6.67 -19.35
N TYR A 10 -11.60 6.35 -18.40
CA TYR A 10 -11.54 6.94 -17.06
C TYR A 10 -10.13 6.65 -16.55
N GLN A 11 -9.21 7.60 -16.75
CA GLN A 11 -7.84 7.49 -16.33
C GLN A 11 -7.91 7.71 -14.83
N LEU A 12 -8.03 6.59 -14.15
CA LEU A 12 -7.97 6.52 -12.71
C LEU A 12 -6.50 6.30 -12.39
N ASP A 13 -5.85 7.36 -11.95
CA ASP A 13 -4.48 7.32 -11.48
C ASP A 13 -4.53 7.37 -9.96
N ARG A 14 -4.06 6.31 -9.29
CA ARG A 14 -3.89 6.31 -7.84
C ARG A 14 -2.64 7.07 -7.48
N ILE A 15 -2.76 8.01 -6.55
CA ILE A 15 -1.64 8.74 -5.97
C ILE A 15 -1.48 8.28 -4.52
N PHE A 16 -0.45 7.47 -4.30
CA PHE A 16 -0.06 7.02 -2.97
C PHE A 16 0.78 8.10 -2.28
N LYS A 17 0.24 8.63 -1.18
CA LYS A 17 0.97 9.48 -0.25
C LYS A 17 1.27 8.67 1.00
N ILE A 18 2.28 7.81 0.89
CA ILE A 18 2.70 6.92 1.97
C ILE A 18 3.53 7.75 2.95
N ARG A 19 3.09 7.77 4.21
CA ARG A 19 3.89 8.28 5.32
C ARG A 19 4.27 7.11 6.20
N ARG A 20 5.53 7.07 6.58
CA ARG A 20 5.96 6.26 7.71
C ARG A 20 6.10 7.20 8.92
N ILE A 21 5.56 6.78 10.05
CA ILE A 21 5.65 7.49 11.32
C ILE A 21 6.07 6.46 12.35
N ASN A 22 7.37 6.38 12.64
CA ASN A 22 7.98 5.29 13.40
C ASN A 22 7.70 3.92 12.74
N ASN A 23 6.83 3.12 13.36
CA ASN A 23 6.43 1.80 12.90
C ASN A 23 5.06 1.79 12.21
N THR A 24 4.41 2.94 12.10
CA THR A 24 3.10 3.06 11.46
C THR A 24 3.27 3.47 10.01
N ILE A 25 2.54 2.80 9.12
CA ILE A 25 2.30 3.25 7.75
C ILE A 25 0.93 3.94 7.70
N ASP A 26 0.89 5.11 7.10
CA ASP A 26 -0.29 5.95 6.98
C ASP A 26 -0.46 6.37 5.51
N LEU A 27 -1.64 6.03 4.96
CA LEU A 27 -2.08 6.34 3.61
C LEU A 27 -3.27 7.31 3.59
N SER A 28 -3.67 7.89 4.72
CA SER A 28 -4.92 8.66 4.84
C SER A 28 -4.98 9.89 3.94
N ASP A 29 -3.83 10.39 3.49
CA ASP A 29 -3.75 11.49 2.53
C ASP A 29 -3.62 11.03 1.06
N SER A 30 -3.75 9.73 0.78
CA SER A 30 -3.72 9.18 -0.59
C SER A 30 -5.06 9.42 -1.29
N PHE A 31 -5.03 9.52 -2.61
CA PHE A 31 -6.23 9.84 -3.40
C PHE A 31 -6.13 9.31 -4.83
N SER A 32 -7.29 9.15 -5.48
CA SER A 32 -7.37 8.84 -6.91
C SER A 32 -7.70 10.11 -7.68
N ILE A 33 -7.14 10.27 -8.88
CA ILE A 33 -7.55 11.32 -9.83
C ILE A 33 -8.61 10.74 -10.75
N VAL A 34 -9.82 11.30 -10.71
CA VAL A 34 -10.94 10.91 -11.60
C VAL A 34 -11.48 12.15 -12.30
N ASN A 35 -11.49 12.12 -13.63
CA ASN A 35 -11.90 13.27 -14.45
C ASN A 35 -11.16 14.57 -14.10
N LYS A 36 -9.83 14.47 -13.85
CA LYS A 36 -8.95 15.57 -13.44
C LYS A 36 -9.30 16.20 -12.09
N LYS A 37 -10.01 15.47 -11.23
CA LYS A 37 -10.32 15.88 -9.86
C LYS A 37 -9.84 14.82 -8.87
N GLU A 38 -9.29 15.27 -7.76
CA GLU A 38 -8.91 14.40 -6.65
C GLU A 38 -10.15 13.84 -5.96
N SER A 39 -10.07 12.57 -5.55
CA SER A 39 -11.14 11.87 -4.85
C SER A 39 -10.55 10.82 -3.91
N THR A 40 -10.65 11.08 -2.61
CA THR A 40 -10.29 10.11 -1.55
C THR A 40 -11.28 8.95 -1.51
N ALA A 41 -12.57 9.23 -1.68
CA ALA A 41 -13.61 8.20 -1.70
C ALA A 41 -13.42 7.14 -2.80
N ASN A 42 -12.89 7.52 -3.95
CA ASN A 42 -12.56 6.55 -5.00
C ASN A 42 -11.34 5.70 -4.61
N PHE A 43 -10.32 6.31 -4.04
CA PHE A 43 -9.14 5.58 -3.54
C PHE A 43 -9.52 4.58 -2.44
N GLU A 44 -10.34 5.00 -1.47
CA GLU A 44 -10.82 4.15 -0.39
C GLU A 44 -11.63 2.94 -0.88
N ALA A 45 -12.33 3.08 -2.01
CA ALA A 45 -13.13 2.02 -2.61
C ALA A 45 -12.32 1.06 -3.49
N GLU A 46 -11.06 1.38 -3.79
CA GLU A 46 -10.18 0.56 -4.61
C GLU A 46 -9.42 -0.45 -3.78
N ILE A 47 -9.22 -1.64 -4.37
CA ILE A 47 -8.31 -2.63 -3.82
C ILE A 47 -6.93 -2.39 -4.41
N TYR A 48 -5.93 -2.31 -3.55
CA TYR A 48 -4.53 -2.26 -3.92
C TYR A 48 -3.74 -3.35 -3.20
N LYS A 49 -2.62 -3.71 -3.82
CA LYS A 49 -1.70 -4.70 -3.28
C LYS A 49 -0.64 -4.07 -2.39
N VAL A 50 -0.32 -4.73 -1.29
CA VAL A 50 0.82 -4.44 -0.42
C VAL A 50 1.67 -5.70 -0.29
N THR A 51 2.87 -5.67 -0.86
CA THR A 51 3.80 -6.81 -0.83
C THR A 51 4.82 -6.63 0.27
N PHE A 52 4.81 -7.52 1.26
CA PHE A 52 5.85 -7.66 2.27
C PHE A 52 6.94 -8.59 1.75
N SER A 53 8.20 -8.26 1.99
CA SER A 53 9.34 -9.05 1.54
C SER A 53 10.46 -9.08 2.58
N THR A 54 11.00 -10.26 2.87
CA THR A 54 12.19 -10.41 3.71
C THR A 54 13.08 -11.54 3.21
N THR A 55 14.29 -11.66 3.74
CA THR A 55 15.22 -12.75 3.41
C THR A 55 15.28 -13.75 4.55
N ILE A 56 14.79 -14.97 4.32
CA ILE A 56 14.80 -16.08 5.29
C ILE A 56 15.63 -17.22 4.69
N GLN A 57 16.66 -17.67 5.43
CA GLN A 57 17.58 -18.73 4.97
C GLN A 57 18.17 -18.44 3.58
N GLN A 58 18.62 -17.21 3.37
CA GLN A 58 19.21 -16.71 2.10
C GLN A 58 18.24 -16.74 0.90
N LYS A 59 16.93 -16.87 1.12
CA LYS A 59 15.90 -16.80 0.09
C LYS A 59 14.95 -15.65 0.36
N ILE A 60 14.61 -14.91 -0.68
CA ILE A 60 13.56 -13.90 -0.61
C ILE A 60 12.23 -14.61 -0.43
N LYS A 61 11.46 -14.16 0.56
CA LYS A 61 10.11 -14.61 0.87
C LYS A 61 9.20 -13.40 0.81
N THR A 62 8.07 -13.54 0.15
CA THR A 62 7.08 -12.48 0.01
C THR A 62 5.72 -12.93 0.52
N PHE A 63 4.91 -11.95 0.91
CA PHE A 63 3.51 -12.12 1.26
C PHE A 63 2.73 -10.91 0.74
N ASP A 64 1.65 -11.15 0.00
CA ASP A 64 0.83 -10.10 -0.60
C ASP A 64 -0.47 -9.94 0.22
N LEU A 65 -0.74 -8.71 0.65
CA LEU A 65 -2.04 -8.29 1.18
C LEU A 65 -2.78 -7.51 0.10
N PHE A 66 -4.10 -7.71 0.01
CA PHE A 66 -4.98 -6.96 -0.88
C PHE A 66 -5.98 -6.21 -0.02
N LEU A 67 -5.88 -4.89 0.01
CA LEU A 67 -6.59 -4.05 0.96
C LEU A 67 -7.35 -2.95 0.22
N SER A 68 -8.53 -2.61 0.73
CA SER A 68 -9.17 -1.31 0.47
C SER A 68 -8.96 -0.37 1.64
N GLY A 69 -9.04 0.94 1.43
CA GLY A 69 -8.69 1.94 2.45
C GLY A 69 -9.45 1.79 3.77
N ASN A 70 -10.71 1.38 3.71
CA ASN A 70 -11.58 1.28 4.88
C ASN A 70 -11.73 -0.15 5.43
N GLU A 71 -10.91 -1.09 4.94
CA GLU A 71 -11.02 -2.51 5.30
C GLU A 71 -10.04 -2.86 6.41
N LEU A 72 -10.60 -3.32 7.53
CA LEU A 72 -9.83 -3.91 8.62
C LEU A 72 -9.09 -5.15 8.12
N ILE A 73 -7.80 -5.22 8.41
CA ILE A 73 -6.99 -6.39 8.07
C ILE A 73 -7.46 -7.54 8.96
N CYS A 74 -7.98 -8.61 8.37
CA CYS A 74 -8.57 -9.69 9.15
C CYS A 74 -7.51 -10.54 9.87
N ASP A 75 -7.88 -11.12 11.02
CA ASP A 75 -6.98 -11.93 11.86
C ASP A 75 -6.28 -13.05 11.09
N LYS A 76 -6.96 -13.63 10.09
CA LYS A 76 -6.40 -14.70 9.26
C LYS A 76 -5.22 -14.20 8.42
N GLU A 77 -5.32 -13.00 7.84
CA GLU A 77 -4.22 -12.43 7.07
C GLU A 77 -3.05 -12.01 7.96
N ILE A 78 -3.35 -11.47 9.14
CA ILE A 78 -2.34 -11.13 10.15
C ILE A 78 -1.56 -12.39 10.57
N GLU A 79 -2.26 -13.49 10.90
CA GLU A 79 -1.57 -14.73 11.30
C GLU A 79 -0.78 -15.34 10.13
N ASN A 80 -1.31 -15.31 8.90
CA ASN A 80 -0.58 -15.81 7.73
C ASN A 80 0.71 -15.01 7.46
N LEU A 81 0.68 -13.68 7.59
CA LEU A 81 1.86 -12.82 7.43
C LEU A 81 2.91 -13.15 8.49
N LYS A 82 2.48 -13.32 9.74
CA LYS A 82 3.33 -13.72 10.87
C LYS A 82 3.94 -15.10 10.68
N GLU A 83 3.16 -16.10 10.28
CA GLU A 83 3.68 -17.45 10.03
C GLU A 83 4.65 -17.48 8.84
N SER A 84 4.36 -16.69 7.79
CA SER A 84 5.14 -16.70 6.55
C SER A 84 6.46 -15.94 6.67
N LEU A 85 6.43 -14.75 7.27
CA LEU A 85 7.54 -13.80 7.28
C LEU A 85 8.01 -13.39 8.69
N GLY A 86 7.29 -13.77 9.75
CA GLY A 86 7.61 -13.37 11.11
C GLY A 86 7.34 -11.89 11.38
N ILE A 87 6.36 -11.29 10.70
CA ILE A 87 5.96 -9.88 10.83
C ILE A 87 4.55 -9.83 11.42
N VAL A 88 4.35 -9.02 12.46
CA VAL A 88 3.07 -8.81 13.13
C VAL A 88 2.61 -7.39 12.87
N ILE A 89 1.36 -7.24 12.41
CA ILE A 89 0.75 -5.93 12.12
C ILE A 89 -0.61 -5.80 12.80
N ALA A 90 -1.09 -4.56 12.94
CA ALA A 90 -2.47 -4.26 13.31
C ALA A 90 -2.95 -2.99 12.60
N GLY A 91 -4.23 -2.95 12.22
CA GLY A 91 -4.84 -1.78 11.58
C GLY A 91 -5.76 -2.15 10.42
N ASP A 92 -5.90 -1.22 9.49
CA ASP A 92 -6.69 -1.31 8.26
C ASP A 92 -5.85 -0.93 7.04
N GLY A 93 -6.48 -0.94 5.85
CA GLY A 93 -5.81 -0.53 4.63
C GLY A 93 -5.28 0.91 4.68
N SER A 94 -6.01 1.85 5.26
CA SER A 94 -5.58 3.26 5.32
C SER A 94 -4.43 3.50 6.28
N GLN A 95 -4.35 2.72 7.38
CA GLN A 95 -3.32 2.87 8.39
C GLN A 95 -3.07 1.56 9.13
N PHE A 96 -1.81 1.13 9.19
CA PHE A 96 -1.41 -0.05 9.97
C PHE A 96 -0.07 0.14 10.65
N GLU A 97 0.08 -0.48 11.83
CA GLU A 97 1.29 -0.46 12.64
C GLU A 97 2.03 -1.80 12.54
N ILE A 98 3.35 -1.74 12.39
CA ILE A 98 4.25 -2.89 12.54
C ILE A 98 4.54 -3.09 14.04
N LEU A 99 3.94 -4.11 14.63
CA LEU A 99 4.04 -4.40 16.06
C LEU A 99 5.32 -5.16 16.43
N ASP A 100 5.71 -6.12 15.59
CA ASP A 100 6.93 -6.91 15.78
C ASP A 100 7.42 -7.49 14.44
N TYR A 101 8.72 -7.73 14.32
CA TYR A 101 9.33 -8.41 13.18
C TYR A 101 10.69 -9.02 13.53
N HIS A 102 10.99 -10.20 12.99
CA HIS A 102 12.23 -10.93 13.32
C HIS A 102 13.47 -10.46 12.54
N THR A 103 13.30 -10.04 11.29
CA THR A 103 14.38 -9.67 10.36
C THR A 103 14.00 -8.46 9.53
N ASP A 104 14.99 -7.72 9.03
CA ASP A 104 14.78 -6.61 8.10
C ASP A 104 13.86 -7.02 6.96
N PHE A 105 12.95 -6.12 6.60
CA PHE A 105 11.96 -6.37 5.57
C PHE A 105 11.61 -5.09 4.81
N THR A 106 10.94 -5.27 3.68
CA THR A 106 10.43 -4.16 2.89
C THR A 106 8.94 -4.32 2.65
N ILE A 107 8.28 -3.18 2.46
CA ILE A 107 6.89 -3.10 2.02
C ILE A 107 6.89 -2.41 0.66
N GLN A 108 6.29 -3.04 -0.35
CA GLN A 108 6.09 -2.45 -1.67
C GLN A 108 4.60 -2.26 -1.91
N PHE A 109 4.21 -1.00 -2.14
CA PHE A 109 2.85 -0.65 -2.55
C PHE A 109 2.64 -0.88 -4.06
N ASP A 110 1.39 -1.13 -4.43
CA ASP A 110 0.95 -1.44 -5.78
C ASP A 110 1.48 -0.43 -6.81
N GLN A 111 2.17 -0.94 -7.82
CA GLN A 111 2.78 -0.14 -8.88
C GLN A 111 1.88 -0.04 -10.12
N GLU A 112 0.81 -0.83 -10.20
CA GLU A 112 -0.09 -0.80 -11.35
C GLU A 112 -1.04 0.39 -11.23
N ASN A 113 -1.09 1.22 -12.29
CA ASN A 113 -1.90 2.45 -12.36
C ASN A 113 -1.71 3.38 -11.14
N SER A 114 -0.49 3.39 -10.61
CA SER A 114 -0.17 4.04 -9.34
C SER A 114 1.07 4.90 -9.47
N SER A 115 1.02 6.06 -8.82
CA SER A 115 2.13 7.00 -8.68
C SER A 115 2.38 7.26 -7.20
N PHE A 116 3.62 7.59 -6.87
CA PHE A 116 4.06 7.74 -5.48
C PHE A 116 4.61 9.14 -5.25
N LEU A 117 4.25 9.72 -4.10
CA LEU A 117 4.96 10.88 -3.59
C LEU A 117 6.20 10.40 -2.83
N GLU A 118 7.36 10.74 -3.37
CA GLU A 118 8.65 10.39 -2.79
C GLU A 118 8.87 11.13 -1.46
N SER A 119 9.53 10.44 -0.51
CA SER A 119 10.01 11.04 0.73
C SER A 119 11.31 10.37 1.16
N ASP A 120 11.91 10.84 2.26
CA ASP A 120 13.14 10.23 2.79
C ASP A 120 12.93 8.76 3.17
N GLU A 121 11.71 8.39 3.58
CA GLU A 121 11.36 7.05 4.05
C GLU A 121 10.67 6.18 2.99
N VAL A 122 10.25 6.78 1.87
CA VAL A 122 9.49 6.09 0.82
C VAL A 122 10.09 6.40 -0.54
N ARG A 123 10.49 5.35 -1.26
CA ARG A 123 11.03 5.48 -2.63
C ARG A 123 10.25 4.64 -3.61
N ASN A 124 9.55 5.25 -4.56
CA ASN A 124 8.72 4.56 -5.55
C ASN A 124 7.78 3.50 -4.93
N GLY A 125 7.13 3.88 -3.83
CA GLY A 125 6.23 3.00 -3.08
C GLY A 125 6.92 1.92 -2.23
N LEU A 126 8.25 1.91 -2.18
CA LEU A 126 9.03 1.00 -1.34
C LEU A 126 9.33 1.65 0.01
N VAL A 127 9.06 0.93 1.10
CA VAL A 127 9.40 1.30 2.47
C VAL A 127 10.30 0.21 3.06
N VAL A 128 11.35 0.59 3.79
CA VAL A 128 12.33 -0.33 4.35
C VAL A 128 12.29 -0.29 5.87
N PHE A 129 12.16 -1.45 6.52
CA PHE A 129 12.22 -1.63 7.96
C PHE A 129 13.48 -2.41 8.32
N ASN A 130 14.35 -1.77 9.10
CA ASN A 130 15.60 -2.37 9.60
C ASN A 130 15.47 -2.58 11.11
N LYS A 131 15.99 -3.69 11.62
CA LYS A 131 16.04 -3.98 13.05
C LYS A 131 17.33 -3.49 13.71
#